data_AF-A0A4P9XZ86-F1
#
_entry.id   AF-A0A4P9XZ86-F1
#
_cell.length_a   1.000
_cell.length_b   1.000
_cell.length_c   1.000
_cell.angle_alpha   90.00
_cell.angle_beta   90.00
_cell.angle_gamma   90.00
#
_symmetry.space_group_name_H-M   'P 1'
#
loop_
_entity.id
_entity.type
_entity.pdbx_description
1 polymer ?
#
loop_
_entity_poly.entity_id
_entity_poly.type
_entity_poly.pdbx_seq_one_letter_code
_entity_poly.pdbx_strand_id
1 'polypeptide(L)'
;QLIYGVRWEPLDVLFLDMPPGTGDLHLSLCQQIGLDGAVVVTTPQDVALEDVRRGIGMYEKFGIHIYGVVENMSYFHCPNCQHHSHIFGSGGGDRLAKEYGIPMLGAVPLAEQVRSSSDQGTP
;
A
#
# COMPACT_ATOMS: atom_id res chain seq x y z
N GLN A 1 16.19 4.42 -15.53
CA GLN A 1 16.44 5.80 -16.00
C GLN A 1 15.76 6.85 -15.14
N LEU A 2 14.53 6.66 -14.66
CA LEU A 2 13.79 7.70 -13.91
C LEU A 2 14.43 8.11 -12.58
N ILE A 3 15.00 7.20 -11.78
CA ILE A 3 15.57 7.56 -10.47
C ILE A 3 16.94 8.21 -10.59
N TYR A 4 17.81 7.66 -11.45
CA TYR A 4 19.19 8.13 -11.64
C TYR A 4 19.37 9.26 -12.66
N GLY A 5 18.34 9.53 -13.48
CA GLY A 5 18.35 10.57 -14.51
C GLY A 5 17.60 11.84 -14.13
N VAL A 6 17.09 11.91 -12.90
CA VAL A 6 16.36 13.06 -12.36
C VAL A 6 17.22 13.74 -11.32
N ARG A 7 17.28 15.07 -11.37
CA ARG A 7 17.91 15.88 -10.33
C ARG A 7 16.90 16.07 -9.20
N TRP A 8 16.96 15.18 -8.22
CA TRP A 8 16.31 15.40 -6.93
C TRP A 8 17.08 16.47 -6.17
N GLU A 9 16.39 17.50 -5.68
CA GLU A 9 16.96 18.40 -4.68
C GLU A 9 17.12 17.63 -3.35
N PRO A 10 17.77 18.19 -2.32
CA PRO A 10 17.87 17.53 -1.02
C PRO A 10 16.48 17.18 -0.47
N LEU A 11 16.26 15.90 -0.20
CA LEU A 11 15.01 15.35 0.34
C LEU A 11 15.35 14.51 1.57
N ASP A 12 14.52 14.60 2.60
CA ASP A 12 14.59 13.69 3.75
C ASP A 12 13.98 12.32 3.41
N VAL A 13 12.96 12.30 2.54
CA VAL A 13 12.21 11.10 2.16
C VAL A 13 11.84 11.15 0.68
N LEU A 14 11.99 10.02 -0.01
CA LEU A 14 11.50 9.81 -1.36
C LEU A 14 10.54 8.62 -1.37
N PHE A 15 9.25 8.87 -1.62
CA PHE A 15 8.28 7.80 -1.85
C PHE A 15 8.37 7.29 -3.28
N LEU A 16 8.44 5.97 -3.43
CA LEU A 16 8.44 5.31 -4.73
C LEU A 16 7.16 4.51 -4.85
N ASP A 17 6.30 4.91 -5.79
CA ASP A 17 5.12 4.14 -6.15
C ASP A 17 5.55 2.96 -7.02
N MET A 18 5.62 1.80 -6.38
CA MET A 18 6.11 0.60 -7.03
C MET A 18 5.00 -0.02 -7.88
N PRO A 19 5.31 -0.52 -9.10
CA PRO A 19 4.30 -1.15 -9.94
C PRO A 19 3.68 -2.34 -9.20
N PRO A 20 2.37 -2.60 -9.38
CA PRO A 20 1.69 -3.67 -8.66
C PRO A 20 2.25 -5.05 -9.04
N GLY A 21 2.11 -5.99 -8.10
CA GLY A 21 2.48 -7.38 -8.27
C GLY A 21 3.89 -7.72 -7.77
N THR A 22 4.30 -8.97 -8.01
CA THR A 22 5.55 -9.54 -7.47
C THR A 22 6.45 -10.11 -8.57
N GLY A 23 6.32 -9.59 -9.79
CA GLY A 23 7.07 -10.06 -10.95
C GLY A 23 8.53 -9.59 -10.96
N ASP A 24 9.31 -10.11 -11.90
CA ASP A 24 10.76 -9.85 -12.02
C ASP A 24 11.13 -8.38 -12.19
N LEU A 25 10.24 -7.57 -12.76
CA LEU A 25 10.44 -6.12 -12.87
C LEU A 25 10.47 -5.45 -11.49
N HIS A 26 9.55 -5.85 -10.61
CA HIS A 26 9.43 -5.33 -9.26
C HIS A 26 10.68 -5.66 -8.43
N LEU A 27 11.18 -6.90 -8.59
CA LEU A 27 12.44 -7.38 -8.01
C LEU A 27 13.65 -6.58 -8.49
N SER A 28 13.76 -6.40 -9.80
CA SER A 28 14.88 -5.69 -10.41
C SER A 28 14.95 -4.24 -9.92
N LEU A 29 13.80 -3.58 -9.75
CA LEU A 29 13.73 -2.22 -9.19
C LEU A 29 14.21 -2.18 -7.74
N CYS A 30 13.74 -3.09 -6.88
CA CYS A 30 14.16 -3.16 -5.48
C CYS A 30 15.68 -3.30 -5.34
N GLN A 31 16.30 -4.15 -6.16
CA GLN A 31 17.76 -4.36 -6.16
C GLN A 31 18.53 -3.15 -6.69
N GLN A 32 18.02 -2.51 -7.75
CA GLN A 32 18.70 -1.37 -8.36
C GLN A 32 18.67 -0.13 -7.48
N ILE A 33 17.62 0.06 -6.69
CA ILE A 33 17.40 1.31 -5.94
C ILE A 33 17.97 1.22 -4.52
N GLY A 34 17.95 0.03 -3.91
CA GLY A 34 18.35 -0.15 -2.51
C GLY A 34 17.36 0.53 -1.56
N LEU A 35 16.14 -0.01 -1.48
CA LEU A 35 15.07 0.54 -0.65
C LEU A 35 15.38 0.39 0.85
N ASP A 36 15.19 1.45 1.63
CA ASP A 36 15.29 1.41 3.10
C ASP A 36 14.15 0.59 3.72
N GLY A 37 12.99 0.58 3.08
CA GLY A 37 11.84 -0.21 3.49
C GLY A 37 10.62 0.00 2.61
N ALA A 38 9.52 -0.64 2.99
CA ALA A 38 8.26 -0.63 2.26
C ALA A 38 7.07 -0.41 3.20
N VAL A 39 6.07 0.31 2.69
CA VAL A 39 4.70 0.32 3.24
C VAL A 39 3.83 -0.47 2.29
N VAL A 40 3.10 -1.43 2.84
CA VAL A 40 2.24 -2.31 2.06
C VAL A 40 0.82 -1.76 2.09
N VAL A 41 0.19 -1.63 0.92
CA VAL A 41 -1.21 -1.20 0.80
C VAL A 41 -2.05 -2.39 0.33
N THR A 42 -3.15 -2.65 1.02
CA THR A 42 -4.10 -3.72 0.67
C THR A 42 -5.54 -3.22 0.74
N THR A 43 -6.49 -4.07 0.37
CA THR A 43 -7.92 -3.88 0.61
C THR A 43 -8.48 -5.10 1.35
N PRO A 44 -9.65 -5.04 2.01
CA PRO A 44 -10.07 -6.12 2.92
C PRO A 44 -10.36 -7.49 2.26
N GLN A 45 -10.49 -7.55 0.94
CA GLN A 45 -10.83 -8.74 0.15
C GLN A 45 -9.68 -9.75 0.13
N ASP A 46 -10.01 -11.04 0.22
CA ASP A 46 -9.02 -12.12 0.24
C ASP A 46 -8.08 -12.13 -0.98
N VAL A 47 -8.60 -11.80 -2.17
CA VAL A 47 -7.79 -11.72 -3.40
C VAL A 47 -6.68 -10.67 -3.29
N ALA A 48 -6.98 -9.50 -2.72
CA ALA A 48 -5.98 -8.44 -2.51
C ALA A 48 -4.97 -8.84 -1.42
N LEU A 49 -5.44 -9.56 -0.39
CA LEU A 49 -4.56 -10.08 0.66
C LEU A 49 -3.58 -11.13 0.10
N GLU A 50 -4.02 -12.02 -0.81
CA GLU A 50 -3.15 -13.01 -1.44
C GLU A 50 -2.00 -12.39 -2.23
N ASP A 51 -2.27 -11.33 -2.99
CA ASP A 51 -1.22 -10.62 -3.74
C ASP A 51 -0.23 -9.94 -2.80
N VAL A 52 -0.73 -9.37 -1.71
CA VAL A 52 0.11 -8.76 -0.68
C VAL A 52 0.98 -9.78 0.06
N ARG A 53 0.46 -10.98 0.38
CA ARG A 53 1.26 -12.06 0.99
C ARG A 53 2.48 -12.40 0.15
N ARG A 54 2.31 -12.48 -1.17
CA ARG A 54 3.43 -12.71 -2.10
C ARG A 54 4.43 -11.56 -2.04
N GLY A 55 3.95 -10.30 -1.97
CA GLY A 55 4.78 -9.11 -1.87
C GLY A 55 5.61 -9.06 -0.58
N ILE A 56 5.00 -9.42 0.55
CA ILE A 56 5.69 -9.52 1.85
C ILE A 56 6.81 -10.55 1.77
N GLY A 57 6.53 -11.78 1.30
CA GLY A 57 7.54 -12.82 1.18
C GLY A 57 8.68 -12.44 0.23
N MET A 58 8.39 -11.63 -0.79
CA MET A 58 9.41 -11.03 -1.65
C MET A 58 10.30 -10.06 -0.87
N TYR A 59 9.74 -9.10 -0.15
CA TYR A 59 10.52 -8.14 0.65
C TYR A 59 11.37 -8.82 1.73
N GLU A 60 10.83 -9.81 2.43
CA GLU A 60 11.57 -10.62 3.42
C GLU A 60 12.80 -11.30 2.79
N LYS A 61 12.64 -11.89 1.60
CA LYS A 61 13.74 -12.56 0.89
C LYS A 61 14.89 -11.61 0.53
N PHE A 62 14.59 -10.33 0.29
CA PHE A 62 15.58 -9.30 -0.03
C PHE A 62 16.02 -8.48 1.19
N GLY A 63 15.53 -8.82 2.39
CA GLY A 63 15.87 -8.10 3.61
C GLY A 63 15.34 -6.67 3.66
N ILE A 64 14.29 -6.36 2.88
CA ILE A 64 13.66 -5.05 2.87
C ILE A 64 12.74 -4.94 4.09
N HIS A 65 12.93 -3.92 4.91
CA HIS A 65 12.13 -3.71 6.11
C HIS A 65 10.69 -3.30 5.74
N ILE A 66 9.70 -3.93 6.35
CA ILE A 66 8.30 -3.56 6.15
C ILE A 66 7.87 -2.71 7.35
N TYR A 67 7.61 -1.43 7.09
CA TYR A 67 7.18 -0.48 8.12
C TYR A 67 5.75 -0.76 8.61
N GLY A 68 4.92 -1.40 7.77
CA GLY A 68 3.60 -1.87 8.14
C GLY A 68 2.64 -1.93 6.96
N VAL A 69 1.38 -2.19 7.27
CA VAL A 69 0.27 -2.30 6.31
C VAL A 69 -0.76 -1.19 6.48
N VAL A 70 -1.26 -0.67 5.36
CA VAL A 70 -2.42 0.21 5.27
C VAL A 70 -3.57 -0.55 4.60
N GLU A 71 -4.74 -0.60 5.23
CA GLU A 71 -5.96 -1.14 4.62
C GLU A 71 -6.73 -0.01 3.94
N ASN A 72 -6.66 0.06 2.62
CA ASN A 72 -7.42 0.99 1.80
C ASN A 72 -8.85 0.49 1.56
N MET A 73 -9.78 1.41 1.33
CA MET A 73 -11.20 1.13 1.09
C MET A 73 -11.85 0.24 2.18
N SER A 74 -11.45 0.44 3.44
CA SER A 74 -11.82 -0.40 4.59
C SER A 74 -13.31 -0.36 4.97
N TYR A 75 -13.96 0.78 4.74
CA TYR A 75 -15.40 0.97 4.91
C TYR A 75 -15.86 2.20 4.14
N PHE A 76 -17.16 2.27 3.86
CA PHE A 76 -17.83 3.46 3.34
C PHE A 76 -18.61 4.13 4.47
N HIS A 77 -18.36 5.42 4.70
CA HIS A 77 -19.12 6.23 5.65
C HIS A 77 -20.25 6.95 4.92
N CYS A 78 -21.50 6.56 5.20
CA CYS A 78 -22.66 7.18 4.57
C CYS A 78 -22.83 8.63 5.06
N PRO A 79 -22.73 9.64 4.18
CA PRO A 79 -22.81 11.04 4.62
C PRO A 79 -24.21 11.41 5.16
N ASN A 80 -25.25 10.67 4.76
CA ASN A 80 -26.63 10.97 5.14
C ASN A 80 -27.02 10.39 6.51
N CYS A 81 -26.54 9.19 6.86
CA CYS A 81 -26.96 8.49 8.09
C CYS A 81 -25.81 8.06 9.03
N GLN A 82 -24.56 8.39 8.69
CA GLN A 82 -23.35 8.05 9.45
C GLN A 82 -23.09 6.55 9.61
N HIS A 83 -23.82 5.70 8.89
CA HIS A 83 -23.60 4.26 8.89
C HIS A 83 -22.28 3.91 8.19
N HIS A 84 -21.49 3.04 8.83
CA HIS A 84 -20.31 2.42 8.23
C HIS A 84 -20.68 1.11 7.54
N SER A 85 -20.51 1.07 6.22
CA SER A 85 -20.72 -0.12 5.41
C SER A 85 -19.39 -0.73 4.97
N HIS A 86 -19.17 -2.00 5.29
CA HIS A 86 -17.98 -2.75 4.91
C HIS A 86 -18.18 -3.46 3.57
N ILE A 87 -18.34 -2.68 2.50
CA ILE A 87 -18.71 -3.17 1.15
C ILE A 87 -17.71 -4.22 0.63
N PHE A 88 -16.45 -4.10 1.03
CA PHE A 88 -15.35 -4.96 0.60
C PHE A 88 -14.90 -5.97 1.67
N GLY A 89 -15.64 -6.10 2.77
CA GLY A 89 -15.22 -6.84 3.96
C GLY A 89 -14.50 -5.94 4.97
N SER A 90 -13.97 -6.54 6.03
CA SER A 90 -13.29 -5.82 7.10
C SER A 90 -12.14 -6.62 7.72
N GLY A 91 -11.14 -5.89 8.24
CA GLY A 91 -10.05 -6.44 9.05
C GLY A 91 -9.10 -7.36 8.28
N GLY A 92 -9.02 -7.24 6.96
CA GLY A 92 -8.07 -8.00 6.14
C GLY A 92 -6.63 -7.59 6.44
N GLY A 93 -6.37 -6.29 6.50
CA GLY A 93 -5.10 -5.69 6.88
C GLY A 93 -4.71 -6.05 8.31
N ASP A 94 -5.64 -6.03 9.27
CA ASP A 94 -5.34 -6.44 10.65
C ASP A 94 -4.95 -7.92 10.76
N ARG A 95 -5.62 -8.80 10.01
CA ARG A 95 -5.27 -10.23 9.96
C ARG A 95 -3.88 -10.41 9.37
N LEU A 96 -3.59 -9.75 8.27
CA LEU A 96 -2.29 -9.78 7.61
C LEU A 96 -1.17 -9.23 8.51
N ALA A 97 -1.42 -8.09 9.17
CA ALA A 97 -0.49 -7.48 10.12
C ALA A 97 -0.09 -8.46 11.23
N LYS A 98 -1.09 -9.14 11.81
CA LYS A 98 -0.87 -10.17 12.84
C LYS A 98 -0.16 -11.42 12.30
N GLU A 99 -0.52 -11.85 11.10
CA GLU A 99 0.05 -13.03 10.43
C GLU A 99 1.57 -12.89 10.25
N TYR A 100 2.04 -11.71 9.85
CA TYR A 100 3.46 -11.43 9.58
C TYR A 100 4.18 -10.67 10.71
N GLY A 101 3.47 -10.35 11.81
CA GLY A 101 4.03 -9.59 12.93
C GLY A 101 4.46 -8.16 12.56
N ILE A 102 3.82 -7.54 11.58
CA ILE A 102 4.09 -6.17 11.13
C ILE A 102 3.03 -5.18 11.66
N PRO A 103 3.35 -3.89 11.81
CA PRO A 103 2.38 -2.90 12.29
C PRO A 103 1.21 -2.67 11.32
N MET A 104 0.01 -2.49 11.87
CA MET A 104 -1.11 -1.86 11.15
C MET A 104 -0.95 -0.35 11.26
N LEU A 105 -0.70 0.32 10.13
CA LEU A 105 -0.46 1.76 10.09
C LEU A 105 -1.78 2.56 10.04
N GLY A 106 -2.83 1.97 9.49
CA GLY A 106 -4.14 2.59 9.47
C GLY A 106 -5.10 1.96 8.47
N ALA A 107 -6.38 2.32 8.62
CA ALA A 107 -7.44 1.93 7.71
C ALA A 107 -8.06 3.19 7.09
N VAL A 108 -8.03 3.27 5.76
CA VAL A 108 -8.53 4.41 4.99
C VAL A 108 -9.92 4.09 4.46
N PRO A 109 -10.94 4.95 4.67
CA PRO A 109 -12.28 4.71 4.16
C PRO A 109 -12.37 4.94 2.65
N LEU A 110 -13.36 4.30 2.03
CA LEU A 110 -13.79 4.63 0.68
C LEU A 110 -14.47 6.00 0.70
N ALA A 111 -13.78 7.01 0.17
CA ALA A 111 -14.22 8.41 0.20
C ALA A 111 -14.49 8.94 -1.21
N GLU A 112 -15.70 9.48 -1.42
CA GLU A 112 -16.09 10.06 -2.70
C GLU A 112 -15.17 11.21 -3.14
N GLN A 113 -14.82 12.07 -2.17
CA GLN A 113 -13.98 13.23 -2.41
C GLN A 113 -12.61 12.84 -2.98
N VAL A 114 -11.96 11.81 -2.42
CA VAL A 114 -10.66 11.31 -2.89
C VAL A 114 -10.72 10.86 -4.35
N ARG A 115 -11.77 10.11 -4.73
CA ARG A 115 -11.98 9.69 -6.12
C ARG A 115 -12.19 10.90 -7.02
N SER A 116 -13.08 11.82 -6.63
CA SER A 116 -13.41 13.01 -7.43
C SER A 116 -12.24 13.96 -7.62
N SER A 117 -11.41 14.15 -6.59
CA SER A 117 -10.27 15.06 -6.62
C SER A 117 -9.09 14.44 -7.38
N SER A 118 -8.86 13.13 -7.21
CA SER A 118 -7.89 12.38 -8.00
C SER A 118 -8.21 12.40 -9.50
N ASP A 119 -9.48 12.19 -9.89
CA ASP A 119 -9.93 12.27 -11.30
C ASP A 119 -9.68 13.66 -11.90
N GLN A 120 -9.70 14.71 -11.06
CA GLN A 120 -9.43 16.10 -11.45
C GLN A 120 -7.95 16.48 -11.35
N GLY A 121 -7.07 15.58 -10.90
CA GLY A 121 -5.65 15.86 -10.69
C GLY A 121 -5.36 16.76 -9.48
N THR A 122 -6.26 16.82 -8.50
CA THR A 122 -6.10 17.59 -7.24
C THR A 122 -6.30 16.70 -5.99
N PRO A 123 -5.60 15.55 -5.90
CA PRO A 123 -5.79 14.57 -4.83
C PRO A 123 -5.58 15.13 -3.42
#